data_AF-C4WII0-F1
#
_entry.id   AF-C4WII0-F1
#
_cell.length_a   1.000
_cell.length_b   1.000
_cell.length_c   1.000
_cell.angle_alpha   90.00
_cell.angle_beta   90.00
_cell.angle_gamma   90.00
#
_symmetry.space_group_name_H-M   'P 1'
#
loop_
_entity.id
_entity.type
_entity.pdbx_description
1 polymer ?
#
loop_
_entity_poly.entity_id
_entity_poly.type
_entity_poly.pdbx_seq_one_letter_code
_entity_poly.pdbx_strand_id
1 'polypeptide(L)'
;MKTSTNILGIWSATQLCCAGASVDYLFAPAVSDMYPRPMQTVVDVPALGNQMEGEARPGHFAGVATVVSKLFNIVGPDTAYFGEKDFQQLVIIRRMVEDMAIPVRVVGVETVREDDGLACSSRNVYLTPEQRAAAVIVPKALDEAERLYRSGMDDPDALEAAIRAFIATEPLATSEVVALRDPETLERLTAVQGRPVLIALFVRLAATRLLDNRVIAHVAQERAA
;
A
#
# COMPACT_ATOMS: atom_id res chain seq x y z
N MET A 1 -18.40 15.46 -10.91
CA MET A 1 -17.97 16.77 -10.40
C MET A 1 -17.72 16.67 -8.90
N LYS A 2 -16.52 16.21 -8.49
CA LYS A 2 -16.05 16.38 -7.10
C LYS A 2 -15.29 17.70 -7.06
N THR A 3 -15.63 18.53 -6.10
CA THR A 3 -15.38 19.97 -6.02
C THR A 3 -13.90 20.32 -5.97
N SER A 4 -13.51 21.28 -6.81
CA SER A 4 -12.19 21.92 -6.91
C SER A 4 -11.63 22.45 -5.58
N THR A 5 -12.49 22.69 -4.59
CA THR A 5 -12.13 23.24 -3.27
C THR A 5 -11.23 22.30 -2.44
N ASN A 6 -11.45 20.97 -2.50
CA ASN A 6 -10.62 20.02 -1.72
C ASN A 6 -9.23 19.81 -2.33
N ILE A 7 -9.09 19.92 -3.66
CA ILE A 7 -7.80 19.78 -4.35
C ILE A 7 -6.92 21.02 -4.09
N LEU A 8 -7.52 22.22 -4.08
CA LEU A 8 -6.83 23.48 -3.77
C LEU A 8 -6.27 23.51 -2.35
N GLY A 9 -7.01 22.98 -1.35
CA GLY A 9 -6.54 22.91 0.04
C GLY A 9 -5.40 21.91 0.27
N ILE A 10 -5.39 20.78 -0.45
CA ILE A 10 -4.29 19.81 -0.42
C ILE A 10 -3.04 20.40 -1.10
N TRP A 11 -3.22 21.19 -2.16
CA TRP A 11 -2.12 21.81 -2.88
C TRP A 11 -1.33 22.81 -2.02
N SER A 12 -2.02 23.73 -1.35
CA SER A 12 -1.37 24.69 -0.45
C SER A 12 -0.69 24.02 0.74
N ALA A 13 -1.31 22.99 1.33
CA ALA A 13 -0.71 22.20 2.39
C ALA A 13 0.56 21.47 1.91
N THR A 14 0.53 20.91 0.70
CA THR A 14 1.70 20.23 0.10
C THR A 14 2.86 21.20 -0.09
N GLN A 15 2.59 22.40 -0.62
CA GLN A 15 3.60 23.45 -0.79
C GLN A 15 4.23 23.85 0.56
N LEU A 16 3.43 24.02 1.62
CA LEU A 16 3.94 24.31 2.96
C LEU A 16 4.80 23.16 3.51
N CYS A 17 4.36 21.91 3.37
CA CYS A 17 5.12 20.74 3.81
C CYS A 17 6.47 20.66 3.08
N CYS A 18 6.50 20.86 1.76
CA CYS A 18 7.75 20.88 0.99
C CYS A 18 8.69 21.99 1.43
N ALA A 19 8.16 23.20 1.69
CA ALA A 19 8.96 24.32 2.18
C ALA A 19 9.55 24.04 3.58
N GLY A 20 8.78 23.41 4.48
CA GLY A 20 9.25 23.02 5.81
C GLY A 20 10.25 21.85 5.81
N ALA A 21 10.27 21.05 4.74
CA ALA A 21 11.12 19.87 4.59
C ALA A 21 12.38 20.10 3.73
N SER A 22 12.68 21.36 3.37
CA SER A 22 13.83 21.72 2.52
C SER A 22 13.86 21.01 1.16
N VAL A 23 12.69 20.89 0.51
CA VAL A 23 12.58 20.33 -0.84
C VAL A 23 13.05 21.34 -1.89
N ASP A 24 14.04 20.98 -2.73
CA ASP A 24 14.59 21.86 -3.77
C ASP A 24 13.60 22.10 -4.93
N TYR A 25 12.88 21.05 -5.34
CA TYR A 25 11.97 21.09 -6.49
C TYR A 25 10.62 20.44 -6.18
N LEU A 26 9.54 21.15 -6.50
CA LEU A 26 8.19 20.59 -6.53
C LEU A 26 7.73 20.46 -7.99
N PHE A 27 7.71 19.23 -8.50
CA PHE A 27 7.18 18.96 -9.84
C PHE A 27 5.65 18.82 -9.80
N ALA A 28 4.97 19.77 -10.45
CA ALA A 28 3.54 20.05 -10.29
C ALA A 28 2.75 20.08 -11.62
N PRO A 29 2.91 19.10 -12.52
CA PRO A 29 2.35 19.21 -13.86
C PRO A 29 0.82 19.12 -13.86
N ALA A 30 0.17 19.85 -14.78
CA ALA A 30 -1.21 19.58 -15.12
C ALA A 30 -1.34 18.26 -15.89
N VAL A 31 -2.57 17.74 -16.01
CA VAL A 31 -2.85 16.54 -16.81
C VAL A 31 -2.42 16.73 -18.27
N SER A 32 -2.62 17.93 -18.84
CA SER A 32 -2.18 18.27 -20.20
C SER A 32 -0.66 18.29 -20.36
N ASP A 33 0.08 18.58 -19.29
CA ASP A 33 1.55 18.60 -19.33
C ASP A 33 2.09 17.17 -19.29
N MET A 34 1.49 16.31 -18.44
CA MET A 34 1.82 14.88 -18.40
C MET A 34 1.32 14.13 -19.63
N TYR A 35 0.16 14.46 -20.17
CA TYR A 35 -0.51 13.72 -21.24
C TYR A 35 -1.10 14.68 -22.29
N PRO A 36 -0.24 15.36 -23.08
CA PRO A 36 -0.70 16.34 -24.07
C PRO A 36 -1.51 15.72 -25.21
N ARG A 37 -1.42 14.39 -25.37
CA ARG A 37 -2.15 13.57 -26.32
C ARG A 37 -2.51 12.23 -25.65
N PRO A 38 -3.54 11.52 -26.15
CA PRO A 38 -3.83 10.16 -25.67
C PRO A 38 -2.60 9.26 -25.73
N MET A 39 -2.34 8.55 -24.64
CA MET A 39 -1.24 7.59 -24.55
C MET A 39 -1.55 6.35 -25.40
N GLN A 40 -0.58 5.91 -26.20
CA GLN A 40 -0.63 4.63 -26.93
C GLN A 40 0.26 3.57 -26.27
N THR A 41 1.14 3.98 -25.36
CA THR A 41 2.08 3.11 -24.65
C THR A 41 1.53 2.80 -23.26
N VAL A 42 1.62 1.52 -22.88
CA VAL A 42 1.34 1.04 -21.53
C VAL A 42 2.56 0.27 -21.03
N VAL A 43 2.91 0.49 -19.77
CA VAL A 43 3.86 -0.35 -19.01
C VAL A 43 3.02 -1.11 -17.99
N ASP A 44 3.20 -2.43 -17.90
CA ASP A 44 2.45 -3.27 -16.99
C ASP A 44 3.32 -4.43 -16.48
N VAL A 45 3.00 -4.93 -15.29
CA VAL A 45 3.63 -6.08 -14.65
C VAL A 45 2.52 -7.07 -14.26
N PRO A 46 1.92 -7.79 -15.23
CA PRO A 46 0.60 -8.42 -15.05
C PRO A 46 0.59 -9.51 -13.96
N ALA A 47 1.68 -10.25 -13.81
CA ALA A 47 1.79 -11.33 -12.82
C ALA A 47 1.57 -10.83 -11.38
N LEU A 48 2.07 -9.62 -11.08
CA LEU A 48 1.94 -8.97 -9.78
C LEU A 48 0.73 -8.03 -9.72
N GLY A 49 0.48 -7.29 -10.81
CA GLY A 49 -0.53 -6.25 -10.91
C GLY A 49 -1.97 -6.78 -11.00
N ASN A 50 -2.19 -8.05 -11.35
CA ASN A 50 -3.53 -8.64 -11.41
C ASN A 50 -3.94 -9.37 -10.12
N GLN A 51 -3.10 -9.38 -9.09
CA GLN A 51 -3.37 -10.00 -7.79
C GLN A 51 -3.99 -9.00 -6.82
N MET A 52 -4.70 -9.47 -5.78
CA MET A 52 -5.10 -8.68 -4.61
C MET A 52 -5.80 -7.35 -4.97
N GLU A 53 -5.15 -6.19 -4.76
CA GLU A 53 -5.72 -4.88 -5.11
C GLU A 53 -6.03 -4.78 -6.61
N GLY A 54 -5.25 -5.46 -7.45
CA GLY A 54 -5.46 -5.56 -8.89
C GLY A 54 -6.77 -6.26 -9.26
N GLU A 55 -7.19 -7.25 -8.48
CA GLU A 55 -8.48 -7.94 -8.66
C GLU A 55 -9.64 -6.98 -8.36
N ALA A 56 -9.49 -6.17 -7.31
CA ALA A 56 -10.48 -5.16 -6.93
C ALA A 56 -10.45 -3.90 -7.81
N ARG A 57 -9.35 -3.65 -8.53
CA ARG A 57 -9.09 -2.44 -9.34
C ARG A 57 -8.41 -2.78 -10.68
N PRO A 58 -9.10 -3.43 -11.63
CA PRO A 58 -8.52 -3.82 -12.91
C PRO A 58 -7.86 -2.65 -13.64
N GLY A 59 -6.63 -2.86 -14.11
CA GLY A 59 -5.83 -1.85 -14.83
C GLY A 59 -5.18 -0.77 -13.94
N HIS A 60 -5.40 -0.79 -12.62
CA HIS A 60 -4.81 0.21 -11.72
C HIS A 60 -3.28 0.23 -11.80
N PHE A 61 -2.64 -0.94 -11.69
CA PHE A 61 -1.19 -1.04 -11.65
C PHE A 61 -0.52 -0.80 -12.99
N ALA A 62 -1.18 -1.11 -14.12
CA ALA A 62 -0.72 -0.67 -15.44
C ALA A 62 -0.66 0.87 -15.52
N GLY A 63 -1.67 1.56 -14.97
CA GLY A 63 -1.65 3.02 -14.86
C GLY A 63 -0.51 3.54 -13.98
N VAL A 64 -0.28 2.91 -12.82
CA VAL A 64 0.82 3.25 -11.91
C VAL A 64 2.18 3.03 -12.56
N ALA A 65 2.45 1.85 -13.10
CA ALA A 65 3.71 1.51 -13.77
C ALA A 65 3.97 2.46 -14.95
N THR A 66 2.94 2.80 -15.73
CA THR A 66 3.05 3.75 -16.85
C THR A 66 3.43 5.15 -16.37
N VAL A 67 2.74 5.71 -15.37
CA VAL A 67 3.05 7.08 -14.89
C VAL A 67 4.40 7.13 -14.17
N VAL A 68 4.75 6.12 -13.37
CA VAL A 68 6.04 6.06 -12.67
C VAL A 68 7.20 5.93 -13.65
N SER A 69 7.08 5.06 -14.67
CA SER A 69 8.07 4.97 -15.75
C SER A 69 8.28 6.30 -16.45
N LYS A 70 7.19 7.02 -16.74
CA LYS A 70 7.26 8.35 -17.35
C LYS A 70 7.95 9.37 -16.45
N LEU A 71 7.65 9.35 -15.15
CA LEU A 71 8.29 10.23 -14.16
C LEU A 71 9.78 9.94 -14.01
N PHE A 72 10.21 8.68 -13.99
CA PHE A 72 11.62 8.32 -13.96
C PHE A 72 12.38 8.83 -15.20
N ASN A 73 11.77 8.77 -16.38
CA ASN A 73 12.35 9.35 -17.60
C ASN A 73 12.42 10.89 -17.57
N ILE A 74 11.44 11.56 -16.95
CA ILE A 74 11.40 13.04 -16.88
C ILE A 74 12.42 13.55 -15.85
N VAL A 75 12.46 12.94 -14.67
CA VAL A 75 13.24 13.43 -13.52
C VAL A 75 14.67 12.90 -13.54
N GLY A 76 14.89 11.67 -14.02
CA GLY A 76 16.19 10.98 -13.97
C GLY A 76 16.77 10.84 -12.56
N PRO A 77 16.02 10.35 -11.55
CA PRO A 77 16.50 10.31 -10.17
C PRO A 77 17.48 9.13 -9.93
N ASP A 78 18.51 9.32 -9.11
CA ASP A 78 19.34 8.19 -8.66
C ASP A 78 18.59 7.27 -7.68
N THR A 79 17.66 7.83 -6.90
CA THR A 79 16.88 7.11 -5.88
C THR A 79 15.45 7.64 -5.84
N ALA A 80 14.48 6.73 -5.75
CA ALA A 80 13.07 7.04 -5.57
C ALA A 80 12.50 6.35 -4.31
N TYR A 81 11.72 7.10 -3.53
CA TYR A 81 11.18 6.66 -2.25
C TYR A 81 9.67 6.41 -2.36
N PHE A 82 9.22 5.25 -1.89
CA PHE A 82 7.80 4.87 -1.88
C PHE A 82 7.44 4.29 -0.52
N GLY A 83 6.24 4.63 -0.02
CA GLY A 83 5.77 4.13 1.26
C GLY A 83 5.41 2.64 1.21
N GLU A 84 5.81 1.88 2.22
CA GLU A 84 5.50 0.45 2.36
C GLU A 84 4.02 0.18 2.59
N LYS A 85 3.24 1.20 2.99
CA LYS A 85 1.79 1.11 3.10
C LYS A 85 1.14 0.65 1.79
N ASP A 86 1.66 1.07 0.65
CA ASP A 86 1.23 0.60 -0.68
C ASP A 86 2.15 -0.55 -1.13
N PHE A 87 2.24 -1.63 -0.34
CA PHE A 87 3.26 -2.67 -0.50
C PHE A 87 3.27 -3.32 -1.89
N GLN A 88 2.08 -3.67 -2.42
CA GLN A 88 1.96 -4.24 -3.75
C GLN A 88 2.49 -3.29 -4.83
N GLN A 89 2.23 -1.98 -4.71
CA GLN A 89 2.80 -0.97 -5.59
C GLN A 89 4.33 -0.96 -5.51
N LEU A 90 4.90 -0.99 -4.30
CA LEU A 90 6.35 -0.99 -4.10
C LEU A 90 7.00 -2.22 -4.76
N VAL A 91 6.44 -3.41 -4.58
CA VAL A 91 6.93 -4.65 -5.21
C VAL A 91 6.85 -4.55 -6.74
N ILE A 92 5.73 -4.05 -7.27
CA ILE A 92 5.54 -3.86 -8.73
C ILE A 92 6.56 -2.87 -9.30
N ILE A 93 6.79 -1.74 -8.63
CA ILE A 93 7.77 -0.73 -9.09
C ILE A 93 9.18 -1.28 -9.03
N ARG A 94 9.55 -2.00 -7.97
CA ARG A 94 10.85 -2.69 -7.88
C ARG A 94 11.04 -3.66 -9.04
N ARG A 95 10.03 -4.50 -9.31
CA ARG A 95 10.08 -5.47 -10.40
C ARG A 95 10.19 -4.79 -11.77
N MET A 96 9.40 -3.74 -12.01
CA MET A 96 9.46 -2.95 -13.23
C MET A 96 10.84 -2.33 -13.45
N VAL A 97 11.45 -1.78 -12.39
CA VAL A 97 12.80 -1.19 -12.47
C VAL A 97 13.85 -2.24 -12.81
N GLU A 98 13.78 -3.41 -12.18
CA GLU A 98 14.66 -4.54 -12.46
C GLU A 98 14.52 -5.06 -13.90
N ASP A 99 13.29 -5.41 -14.31
CA ASP A 99 13.00 -5.99 -15.63
C ASP A 99 13.38 -5.05 -16.79
N MET A 100 13.23 -3.74 -16.59
CA MET A 100 13.50 -2.72 -17.61
C MET A 100 14.90 -2.09 -17.51
N ALA A 101 15.75 -2.59 -16.59
CA ALA A 101 17.08 -2.05 -16.30
C ALA A 101 17.08 -0.52 -16.08
N ILE A 102 16.05 0.00 -15.41
CA ILE A 102 15.93 1.42 -15.10
C ILE A 102 16.99 1.76 -14.03
N PRO A 103 17.87 2.75 -14.23
CA PRO A 103 18.97 3.06 -13.32
C PRO A 103 18.50 3.89 -12.10
N VAL A 104 17.46 3.41 -11.40
CA VAL A 104 16.85 4.08 -10.24
C VAL A 104 16.85 3.12 -9.06
N ARG A 105 17.42 3.52 -7.92
CA ARG A 105 17.30 2.75 -6.68
C ARG A 105 15.95 2.99 -6.01
N VAL A 106 15.15 1.94 -5.82
CA VAL A 106 13.81 2.04 -5.20
C VAL A 106 13.88 1.72 -3.70
N VAL A 107 13.59 2.71 -2.86
CA VAL A 107 13.63 2.60 -1.39
C VAL A 107 12.21 2.54 -0.83
N GLY A 108 11.94 1.51 -0.03
CA GLY A 108 10.72 1.43 0.78
C GLY A 108 10.88 2.30 2.02
N VAL A 109 9.85 3.06 2.35
CA VAL A 109 9.79 3.87 3.58
C VAL A 109 8.70 3.30 4.47
N GLU A 110 9.05 3.03 5.73
CA GLU A 110 8.14 2.44 6.72
C GLU A 110 6.81 3.19 6.78
N THR A 111 5.73 2.44 6.96
CA THR A 111 4.38 3.00 7.10
C THR A 111 4.31 3.92 8.32
N VAL A 112 4.19 5.23 8.07
CA VAL A 112 3.87 6.21 9.11
C VAL A 112 2.44 5.99 9.60
N ARG A 113 2.26 5.99 10.91
CA ARG A 113 0.98 5.75 11.58
C ARG A 113 0.57 6.96 12.43
N GLU A 114 -0.73 7.17 12.56
CA GLU A 114 -1.32 8.07 13.56
C GLU A 114 -1.14 7.48 14.98
N ASP A 115 -1.37 8.26 16.03
CA ASP A 115 -1.11 7.87 17.43
C ASP A 115 -1.82 6.58 17.87
N ASP A 116 -2.95 6.26 17.24
CA ASP A 116 -3.74 5.04 17.49
C ASP A 116 -3.39 3.87 16.56
N GLY A 117 -2.31 3.99 15.80
CA GLY A 117 -1.78 2.96 14.92
C GLY A 117 -2.38 2.95 13.51
N LEU A 118 -3.40 3.77 13.22
CA LEU A 118 -3.98 3.82 11.87
C LEU A 118 -2.93 4.31 10.87
N ALA A 119 -2.73 3.59 9.76
CA ALA A 119 -1.81 4.01 8.72
C ALA A 119 -2.21 5.39 8.14
N CYS A 120 -1.24 6.30 8.06
CA CYS A 120 -1.46 7.64 7.53
C CYS A 120 -1.97 7.56 6.08
N SER A 121 -3.06 8.28 5.80
CA SER A 121 -3.70 8.29 4.49
C SER A 121 -4.41 9.61 4.25
N SER A 122 -4.23 10.19 3.07
CA SER A 122 -5.06 11.33 2.64
C SER A 122 -6.55 10.98 2.60
N ARG A 123 -6.89 9.68 2.52
CA ARG A 123 -8.28 9.19 2.56
C ARG A 123 -8.87 9.17 3.98
N ASN A 124 -8.07 9.28 5.04
CA ASN A 124 -8.57 9.28 6.41
C ASN A 124 -9.48 10.50 6.67
N VAL A 125 -9.26 11.61 5.96
CA VAL A 125 -10.10 12.82 6.02
C VAL A 125 -11.55 12.58 5.57
N TYR A 126 -11.83 11.49 4.85
CA TYR A 126 -13.19 11.15 4.40
C TYR A 126 -13.99 10.37 5.44
N LEU A 127 -13.35 9.92 6.52
CA LEU A 127 -14.00 9.20 7.60
C LEU A 127 -14.75 10.19 8.49
N THR A 128 -16.01 9.89 8.83
CA THR A 128 -16.67 10.57 9.96
C THR A 128 -15.95 10.24 11.27
N PRO A 129 -16.16 11.00 12.37
CA PRO A 129 -15.54 10.67 13.66
C PRO A 129 -15.79 9.22 14.11
N GLU A 130 -17.01 8.71 13.91
CA GLU A 130 -17.38 7.32 14.21
C GLU A 130 -16.63 6.32 13.32
N GLN A 131 -16.56 6.58 12.01
CA GLN A 131 -15.81 5.73 11.08
C GLN A 131 -14.30 5.78 11.36
N ARG A 132 -13.76 6.93 11.78
CA ARG A 132 -12.35 7.08 12.14
C ARG A 132 -12.01 6.28 13.38
N ALA A 133 -12.87 6.26 14.39
CA ALA A 133 -12.70 5.40 15.56
C ALA A 133 -12.78 3.90 15.19
N ALA A 134 -13.74 3.52 14.34
CA ALA A 134 -13.87 2.15 13.84
C ALA A 134 -12.68 1.70 12.97
N ALA A 135 -12.05 2.62 12.22
CA ALA A 135 -10.92 2.32 11.33
C ALA A 135 -9.71 1.69 12.06
N VAL A 136 -9.59 1.90 13.38
CA VAL A 136 -8.54 1.30 14.22
C VAL A 136 -8.64 -0.24 14.27
N ILE A 137 -9.76 -0.84 13.84
CA ILE A 137 -9.85 -2.29 13.65
C ILE A 137 -8.82 -2.82 12.64
N VAL A 138 -8.43 -2.01 11.65
CA VAL A 138 -7.50 -2.41 10.59
C VAL A 138 -6.09 -2.70 11.14
N PRO A 139 -5.40 -1.77 11.84
CA PRO A 139 -4.11 -2.07 12.44
C PRO A 139 -4.22 -3.16 13.53
N LYS A 140 -5.31 -3.18 14.31
CA LYS A 140 -5.54 -4.25 15.31
C LYS A 140 -5.67 -5.63 14.68
N ALA A 141 -6.23 -5.74 13.47
CA ALA A 141 -6.31 -6.99 12.74
C ALA A 141 -4.92 -7.50 12.31
N LEU A 142 -3.98 -6.60 11.99
CA LEU A 142 -2.58 -6.96 11.74
C LEU A 142 -1.88 -7.44 13.01
N ASP A 143 -2.15 -6.80 14.15
CA ASP A 143 -1.62 -7.24 15.45
C ASP A 143 -2.16 -8.62 15.84
N GLU A 144 -3.45 -8.87 15.62
CA GLU A 144 -4.06 -10.18 15.87
C GLU A 144 -3.49 -11.25 14.93
N ALA A 145 -3.30 -10.92 13.65
CA ALA A 145 -2.69 -11.83 12.70
C ALA A 145 -1.27 -12.24 13.13
N GLU A 146 -0.48 -11.28 13.61
CA GLU A 146 0.85 -11.52 14.12
C GLU A 146 0.84 -12.34 15.42
N ARG A 147 -0.14 -12.11 16.30
CA ARG A 147 -0.34 -12.93 17.50
C ARG A 147 -0.65 -14.39 17.14
N LEU A 148 -1.53 -14.62 16.17
CA LEU A 148 -1.91 -15.95 15.69
C LEU A 148 -0.73 -16.66 15.02
N TYR A 149 0.02 -15.96 14.16
CA TYR A 149 1.26 -16.47 13.58
C TYR A 149 2.25 -16.91 14.66
N ARG A 150 2.51 -16.06 15.67
CA ARG A 150 3.43 -16.37 16.78
C ARG A 150 2.95 -17.52 17.67
N SER A 151 1.65 -17.80 17.70
CA SER A 151 1.10 -18.96 18.41
C SER A 151 1.31 -20.29 17.69
N GLY A 152 1.91 -20.27 16.49
CA GLY A 152 2.21 -21.46 15.70
C GLY A 152 1.11 -21.85 14.71
N MET A 153 0.15 -20.96 14.42
CA MET A 153 -0.81 -21.19 13.36
C MET A 153 -0.07 -21.30 12.02
N ASP A 154 -0.26 -22.41 11.28
CA ASP A 154 0.46 -22.68 10.03
C ASP A 154 -0.43 -22.70 8.78
N ASP A 155 -1.73 -22.89 8.97
CA ASP A 155 -2.71 -22.93 7.87
C ASP A 155 -3.06 -21.49 7.41
N PRO A 156 -2.72 -21.11 6.15
CA PRO A 156 -3.02 -19.80 5.60
C PRO A 156 -4.53 -19.49 5.55
N ASP A 157 -5.36 -20.48 5.23
CA ASP A 157 -6.82 -20.29 5.10
C ASP A 157 -7.46 -20.08 6.47
N ALA A 158 -7.00 -20.82 7.48
CA ALA A 158 -7.43 -20.62 8.86
C ALA A 158 -7.04 -19.23 9.40
N LEU A 159 -5.82 -18.77 9.09
CA LEU A 159 -5.35 -17.44 9.47
C LEU A 159 -6.14 -16.33 8.75
N GLU A 160 -6.40 -16.48 7.45
CA GLU A 160 -7.25 -15.55 6.70
C GLU A 160 -8.66 -15.47 7.31
N ALA A 161 -9.27 -16.62 7.62
CA ALA A 161 -10.60 -16.69 8.22
C ALA A 161 -10.64 -16.03 9.60
N ALA A 162 -9.62 -16.24 10.44
CA ALA A 162 -9.52 -15.61 11.75
C ALA A 162 -9.42 -14.08 11.66
N ILE A 163 -8.60 -13.56 10.73
CA ILE A 163 -8.48 -12.12 10.50
C ILE A 163 -9.80 -11.53 10.00
N ARG A 164 -10.49 -12.21 9.07
CA ARG A 164 -11.82 -11.78 8.59
C ARG A 164 -12.84 -11.73 9.73
N ALA A 165 -12.87 -12.75 10.58
CA ALA A 165 -13.76 -12.80 11.74
C ALA A 165 -13.44 -11.68 12.75
N PHE A 166 -12.16 -11.39 12.96
CA PHE A 166 -11.73 -10.29 13.83
C PHE A 166 -12.19 -8.93 13.29
N ILE A 167 -11.98 -8.65 12.01
CA ILE A 167 -12.46 -7.40 11.38
C ILE A 167 -13.99 -7.28 11.49
N ALA A 168 -14.73 -8.38 11.33
CA ALA A 168 -16.19 -8.39 11.40
C ALA A 168 -16.77 -8.09 12.81
N THR A 169 -15.93 -8.05 13.85
CA THR A 169 -16.34 -7.57 15.18
C THR A 169 -16.65 -6.07 15.20
N GLU A 170 -16.13 -5.32 14.22
CA GLU A 170 -16.46 -3.91 14.01
C GLU A 170 -17.53 -3.79 12.89
N PRO A 171 -18.80 -3.48 13.22
CA PRO A 171 -19.89 -3.50 12.25
C PRO A 171 -19.76 -2.45 11.14
N LEU A 172 -18.97 -1.38 11.33
CA LEU A 172 -18.72 -0.38 10.30
C LEU A 172 -17.67 -0.81 9.26
N ALA A 173 -16.92 -1.88 9.53
CA ALA A 173 -15.83 -2.36 8.69
C ALA A 173 -16.27 -3.55 7.84
N THR A 174 -16.01 -3.47 6.54
CA THR A 174 -16.20 -4.59 5.60
C THR A 174 -14.85 -4.95 4.97
N SER A 175 -14.37 -6.17 5.19
CA SER A 175 -13.16 -6.65 4.51
C SER A 175 -13.47 -6.94 3.03
N GLU A 176 -12.84 -6.19 2.11
CA GLU A 176 -12.87 -6.47 0.67
C GLU A 176 -11.77 -7.47 0.30
N VAL A 177 -10.57 -7.31 0.86
CA VAL A 177 -9.44 -8.24 0.72
C VAL A 177 -8.82 -8.49 2.07
N VAL A 178 -8.62 -9.75 2.40
CA VAL A 178 -7.66 -10.23 3.40
C VAL A 178 -6.82 -11.23 2.64
N ALA A 179 -5.52 -10.96 2.50
CA ALA A 179 -4.64 -11.80 1.70
C ALA A 179 -3.36 -12.10 2.45
N LEU A 180 -2.99 -13.38 2.47
CA LEU A 180 -1.71 -13.87 2.95
C LEU A 180 -0.89 -14.32 1.76
N ARG A 181 0.23 -13.66 1.51
CA ARG A 181 1.05 -13.88 0.33
C ARG A 181 2.53 -14.00 0.67
N ASP A 182 3.28 -14.56 -0.26
CA ASP A 182 4.73 -14.38 -0.27
C ASP A 182 5.05 -12.89 -0.51
N PRO A 183 5.90 -12.24 0.30
CA PRO A 183 6.19 -10.81 0.16
C PRO A 183 6.99 -10.45 -1.09
N GLU A 184 7.64 -11.40 -1.76
CA GLU A 184 8.41 -11.16 -2.98
C GLU A 184 7.57 -11.44 -4.23
N THR A 185 6.88 -12.58 -4.27
CA THR A 185 6.13 -13.02 -5.47
C THR A 185 4.66 -12.61 -5.46
N LEU A 186 4.12 -12.23 -4.29
CA LEU A 186 2.70 -11.99 -4.05
C LEU A 186 1.81 -13.21 -4.34
N GLU A 187 2.38 -14.41 -4.45
CA GLU A 187 1.65 -15.66 -4.65
C GLU A 187 1.01 -16.16 -3.36
N ARG A 188 0.00 -17.04 -3.49
CA ARG A 188 -0.63 -17.70 -2.35
C ARG A 188 0.36 -18.64 -1.67
N LEU A 189 0.28 -18.70 -0.35
CA LEU A 189 1.09 -19.60 0.46
C LEU A 189 0.35 -20.92 0.71
N THR A 190 1.10 -22.01 0.90
CA THR A 190 0.57 -23.32 1.35
C THR A 190 0.80 -23.55 2.85
N ALA A 191 1.69 -22.77 3.46
CA ALA A 191 2.04 -22.79 4.88
C ALA A 191 2.59 -21.40 5.26
N VAL A 192 2.36 -20.96 6.48
CA VAL A 192 2.82 -19.62 6.94
C VAL A 192 4.10 -19.71 7.79
N GLN A 193 4.35 -20.82 8.48
CA GLN A 193 5.49 -20.96 9.37
C GLN A 193 6.81 -21.12 8.60
N GLY A 194 7.90 -20.71 9.26
CA GLY A 194 9.26 -20.86 8.71
C GLY A 194 9.63 -19.90 7.58
N ARG A 195 8.76 -18.93 7.24
CA ARG A 195 9.00 -17.94 6.21
C ARG A 195 8.37 -16.58 6.52
N PRO A 196 8.85 -15.49 5.89
CA PRO A 196 8.15 -14.22 5.87
C PRO A 196 6.79 -14.32 5.15
N VAL A 197 5.78 -13.65 5.69
CA VAL A 197 4.41 -13.64 5.18
C VAL A 197 3.91 -12.21 5.10
N LEU A 198 3.49 -11.78 3.92
CA LEU A 198 2.77 -10.53 3.72
C LEU A 198 1.30 -10.74 4.09
N ILE A 199 0.80 -9.93 5.01
CA ILE A 199 -0.62 -9.79 5.29
C ILE A 199 -1.08 -8.45 4.72
N ALA A 200 -1.96 -8.48 3.74
CA ALA A 200 -2.51 -7.30 3.10
C ALA A 200 -4.02 -7.20 3.34
N LEU A 201 -4.46 -6.03 3.81
CA LEU A 201 -5.86 -5.75 4.15
C LEU A 201 -6.39 -4.61 3.28
N PHE A 202 -7.50 -4.86 2.56
CA PHE A 202 -8.37 -3.81 2.04
C PHE A 202 -9.67 -3.84 2.82
N VAL A 203 -9.91 -2.80 3.62
CA VAL A 203 -11.09 -2.69 4.47
C VAL A 203 -11.87 -1.44 4.09
N ARG A 204 -13.15 -1.61 3.79
CA ARG A 204 -14.05 -0.52 3.44
C ARG A 204 -14.85 -0.08 4.66
N LEU A 205 -14.84 1.22 4.94
CA LEU A 205 -15.75 1.88 5.88
C LEU A 205 -16.60 2.87 5.08
N ALA A 206 -17.88 2.55 4.93
CA ALA A 206 -18.79 3.24 4.01
C ALA A 206 -18.22 3.37 2.58
N ALA A 207 -17.86 4.58 2.15
CA ALA A 207 -17.28 4.83 0.82
C ALA A 207 -15.74 4.84 0.81
N THR A 208 -15.11 4.79 1.98
CA THR A 208 -13.65 4.92 2.13
C THR A 208 -13.01 3.54 2.19
N ARG A 209 -12.07 3.28 1.28
CA ARG A 209 -11.24 2.08 1.30
C ARG A 209 -9.91 2.39 1.98
N LEU A 210 -9.62 1.65 3.02
CA LEU A 210 -8.37 1.68 3.76
C LEU A 210 -7.50 0.49 3.31
N LEU A 211 -6.21 0.77 3.15
CA LEU A 211 -5.18 -0.21 2.88
C LEU A 211 -4.19 -0.17 4.04
N ASP A 212 -3.89 -1.34 4.59
CA ASP A 212 -2.79 -1.54 5.52
C ASP A 212 -2.19 -2.93 5.26
N ASN A 213 -0.93 -3.09 5.63
CA ASN A 213 -0.22 -4.35 5.46
C ASN A 213 0.89 -4.51 6.49
N ARG A 214 1.33 -5.76 6.68
CA ARG A 214 2.50 -6.10 7.48
C ARG A 214 3.18 -7.33 6.92
N VAL A 215 4.51 -7.30 6.84
CA VAL A 215 5.31 -8.51 6.66
C VAL A 215 5.64 -9.05 8.04
N ILE A 216 5.21 -10.27 8.33
CA ILE A 216 5.49 -10.97 9.58
C ILE A 216 6.50 -12.06 9.27
N ALA A 217 7.54 -12.16 10.10
CA ALA A 217 8.53 -13.23 10.01
C ALA A 217 8.87 -13.71 11.42
N HIS A 218 9.30 -14.97 11.52
CA HIS A 218 9.92 -15.45 12.75
C HIS A 218 11.21 -14.65 13.00
N VAL A 219 11.22 -13.87 14.07
CA VAL A 219 12.49 -13.40 14.63
C VAL A 219 13.15 -14.65 15.21
N ALA A 220 14.22 -15.12 14.58
CA ALA A 220 15.09 -16.08 15.24
C ALA A 220 15.49 -15.43 16.56
N GLN A 221 15.11 -16.02 17.70
CA GLN A 221 15.69 -15.64 18.97
C GLN A 221 17.20 -15.78 18.78
N GLU A 222 17.91 -14.66 18.74
CA GLU A 222 19.35 -14.67 18.94
C GLU A 222 19.57 -15.44 20.23
N ARG A 223 20.18 -16.63 20.11
CA ARG A 223 20.63 -17.40 21.25
C ARG A 223 21.55 -16.47 22.02
N ALA A 224 21.09 -16.01 23.18
CA ALA A 224 21.97 -15.49 24.22
C ALA A 224 23.01 -16.59 24.49
N ALA A 225 24.24 -16.32 24.07
CA ALA A 225 25.45 -17.05 24.43
C ALA A 225 26.29 -16.13 25.31
#